data_AF-A0A9P8VTN2-F1
#
_entry.id   AF-A0A9P8VTN2-F1
#
_cell.length_a   1.000
_cell.length_b   1.000
_cell.length_c   1.000
_cell.angle_alpha   90.00
_cell.angle_beta   90.00
_cell.angle_gamma   90.00
#
_symmetry.space_group_name_H-M   'P 1'
#
loop_
_entity.id
_entity.type
_entity.pdbx_description
1 polymer ?
#
loop_
_entity_poly.entity_id
_entity_poly.type
_entity_poly.pdbx_seq_one_letter_code
_entity_poly.pdbx_strand_id
1 'polypeptide(L)'
;EKLGEVNMLLTKMPQGEEDWVAFAPRTNNDVDNLFGRLTLQKFPRARRATMGYQELLETYEELVTQVPSYEKQMFKVISVGLSRIATKLGPMRTKEVFEIMDGTASELRWTRVAVSRIIDACDILATFGLGERAYELSMRREYYCTVGRFTREHFALLIALMKLHPEKIYKPMQSLPSGKLRIPTVLFELLGGE
;
A
#
# COMPACT_ATOMS: atom_id res chain seq x y z
N GLU A 1 20.15 -17.41 -1.96
CA GLU A 1 18.74 -17.22 -2.37
C GLU A 1 18.16 -15.90 -1.88
N LYS A 2 17.93 -15.71 -0.57
CA LYS A 2 17.32 -14.49 0.01
C LYS A 2 17.97 -13.16 -0.39
N LEU A 3 19.31 -13.09 -0.40
CA LEU A 3 20.02 -11.90 -0.87
C LEU A 3 19.75 -11.61 -2.36
N GLY A 4 19.61 -12.66 -3.18
CA GLY A 4 19.22 -12.54 -4.58
C GLY A 4 17.80 -12.00 -4.74
N GLU A 5 16.86 -12.42 -3.88
CA GLU A 5 15.49 -11.90 -3.86
C GLU A 5 15.42 -10.43 -3.42
N VAL A 6 16.25 -10.03 -2.45
CA VAL A 6 16.37 -8.61 -2.08
C VAL A 6 17.00 -7.80 -3.20
N ASN A 7 18.05 -8.31 -3.87
CA ASN A 7 18.61 -7.62 -5.05
C ASN A 7 17.59 -7.54 -6.20
N MET A 8 16.76 -8.56 -6.39
CA MET A 8 15.67 -8.54 -7.37
C MET A 8 14.63 -7.47 -7.03
N LEU A 9 14.33 -7.23 -5.75
CA LEU A 9 13.49 -6.08 -5.37
C LEU A 9 14.11 -4.77 -5.86
N LEU A 10 15.42 -4.57 -5.65
CA LEU A 10 16.11 -3.34 -6.06
C LEU A 10 16.05 -3.10 -7.58
N THR A 11 16.07 -4.15 -8.40
CA THR A 11 15.89 -4.00 -9.86
C THR A 11 14.46 -3.69 -10.29
N LYS A 12 13.48 -3.89 -9.40
CA LYS A 12 12.07 -3.51 -9.61
C LYS A 12 11.73 -2.14 -9.03
N MET A 13 12.68 -1.50 -8.36
CA MET A 13 12.55 -0.11 -7.92
C MET A 13 12.67 0.85 -9.12
N PRO A 14 12.12 2.06 -9.02
CA PRO A 14 12.39 3.10 -10.02
C PRO A 14 13.90 3.36 -10.14
N GLN A 15 14.41 3.44 -11.37
CA GLN A 15 15.84 3.65 -11.64
C GLN A 15 16.16 5.10 -12.05
N GLY A 16 15.14 5.94 -12.23
CA GLY A 16 15.27 7.36 -12.55
C GLY A 16 14.00 8.16 -12.29
N GLU A 17 14.03 9.47 -12.51
CA GLU A 17 12.88 10.36 -12.26
C GLU A 17 11.68 9.99 -13.16
N GLU A 18 11.92 9.61 -14.41
CA GLU A 18 10.88 9.15 -15.33
C GLU A 18 10.14 7.92 -14.79
N ASP A 19 10.87 6.96 -14.21
CA ASP A 19 10.27 5.77 -13.60
C ASP A 19 9.45 6.12 -12.37
N TRP A 20 9.88 7.11 -11.57
CA TRP A 20 9.14 7.61 -10.42
C TRP A 20 7.86 8.31 -10.85
N VAL A 21 7.92 9.15 -11.87
CA VAL A 21 6.82 9.92 -12.43
C VAL A 21 5.84 9.05 -13.23
N ALA A 22 6.33 7.92 -13.75
CA ALA A 22 5.50 6.85 -14.29
C ALA A 22 4.82 6.12 -13.12
N PHE A 23 3.49 6.21 -13.07
CA PHE A 23 2.64 5.49 -12.11
C PHE A 23 2.65 6.01 -10.66
N ALA A 24 3.11 7.24 -10.41
CA ALA A 24 3.04 7.86 -9.08
C ALA A 24 2.56 9.32 -9.16
N PRO A 25 2.16 9.92 -8.01
CA PRO A 25 1.86 11.34 -7.91
C PRO A 25 3.03 12.21 -8.39
N ARG A 26 2.74 13.29 -9.11
CA ARG A 26 3.76 14.24 -9.62
C ARG A 26 3.77 15.55 -8.86
N THR A 27 2.66 15.86 -8.18
CA THR A 27 2.46 17.10 -7.44
C THR A 27 1.86 16.81 -6.08
N ASN A 28 1.98 17.77 -5.16
CA ASN A 28 1.30 17.68 -3.85
C ASN A 28 -0.21 17.46 -4.02
N ASN A 29 -0.82 18.13 -5.01
CA ASN A 29 -2.22 17.99 -5.35
C ASN A 29 -2.57 16.57 -5.82
N ASP A 30 -1.68 15.90 -6.56
CA ASP A 30 -1.90 14.49 -6.94
C ASP A 30 -1.91 13.59 -5.71
N VAL A 31 -1.00 13.84 -4.75
CA VAL A 31 -0.95 13.10 -3.47
C VAL A 31 -2.23 13.36 -2.66
N ASP A 32 -2.67 14.61 -2.56
CA ASP A 32 -3.92 14.99 -1.89
C ASP A 32 -5.14 14.35 -2.54
N ASN A 33 -5.23 14.38 -3.87
CA ASN A 33 -6.34 13.78 -4.60
C ASN A 33 -6.37 12.26 -4.43
N LEU A 34 -5.21 11.59 -4.53
CA LEU A 34 -5.12 10.15 -4.29
C LEU A 34 -5.52 9.80 -2.86
N PHE A 35 -4.99 10.53 -1.88
CA PHE A 35 -5.35 10.35 -0.47
C PHE A 35 -6.84 10.58 -0.23
N GLY A 36 -7.42 11.62 -0.84
CA GLY A 36 -8.86 11.90 -0.75
C GLY A 36 -9.71 10.80 -1.36
N ARG A 37 -9.30 10.22 -2.50
CA ARG A 37 -9.99 9.06 -3.09
C ARG A 37 -9.90 7.82 -2.19
N LEU A 38 -8.72 7.52 -1.65
CA LEU A 38 -8.53 6.38 -0.74
C LEU A 38 -9.32 6.57 0.57
N THR A 39 -9.33 7.76 1.15
CA THR A 39 -10.09 8.04 2.38
C THR A 39 -11.57 8.35 2.13
N LEU A 40 -12.05 8.08 0.91
CA LEU A 40 -13.44 8.25 0.47
C LEU A 40 -13.98 9.67 0.69
N GLN A 41 -13.14 10.71 0.62
CA GLN A 41 -13.51 12.10 0.91
C GLN A 41 -14.65 12.64 0.06
N LYS A 42 -14.98 11.99 -1.06
CA LYS A 42 -16.18 12.26 -1.87
C LYS A 42 -17.49 12.15 -1.07
N PHE A 43 -17.54 11.33 -0.03
CA PHE A 43 -18.69 11.27 0.88
C PHE A 43 -18.50 12.24 2.04
N PRO A 44 -19.54 12.92 2.55
CA PRO A 44 -19.43 13.78 3.73
C PRO A 44 -18.86 13.02 4.93
N ARG A 45 -18.09 13.72 5.79
CA ARG A 45 -17.47 13.10 6.99
C ARG A 45 -18.48 12.36 7.87
N ALA A 46 -19.66 12.96 8.08
CA ALA A 46 -20.75 12.34 8.85
C ALA A 46 -21.23 11.03 8.22
N ARG A 47 -21.29 10.94 6.87
CA ARG A 47 -21.63 9.70 6.19
C ARG A 47 -20.55 8.65 6.40
N ARG A 48 -19.27 9.01 6.18
CA ARG A 48 -18.14 8.08 6.36
C ARG A 48 -18.07 7.48 7.77
N ALA A 49 -18.31 8.30 8.79
CA ALA A 49 -18.33 7.85 10.19
C ALA A 49 -19.42 6.81 10.50
N THR A 50 -20.46 6.72 9.68
CA THR A 50 -21.56 5.74 9.83
C THR A 50 -21.43 4.54 8.90
N MET A 51 -20.44 4.53 8.00
CA MET A 51 -20.26 3.42 7.06
C MET A 51 -19.74 2.20 7.82
N GLY A 52 -20.51 1.11 7.78
CA GLY A 52 -20.06 -0.18 8.30
C GLY A 52 -18.95 -0.78 7.45
N TYR A 53 -18.20 -1.74 8.00
CA TYR A 53 -17.12 -2.42 7.27
C TYR A 53 -17.57 -3.07 5.95
N GLN A 54 -18.80 -3.61 5.89
CA GLN A 54 -19.36 -4.16 4.67
C GLN A 54 -19.54 -3.09 3.60
N GLU A 55 -20.19 -1.98 3.94
CA GLU A 55 -20.41 -0.85 3.02
C GLU A 55 -19.07 -0.27 2.53
N LEU A 56 -18.08 -0.14 3.43
CA LEU A 56 -16.74 0.31 3.06
C LEU A 56 -16.08 -0.63 2.05
N LEU A 57 -16.14 -1.95 2.26
CA LEU A 57 -15.56 -2.93 1.33
C LEU A 57 -16.27 -2.92 -0.02
N GLU A 58 -17.61 -2.91 -0.04
CA GLU A 58 -18.41 -2.83 -1.27
C GLU A 58 -18.09 -1.56 -2.06
N THR A 59 -17.99 -0.42 -1.37
CA THR A 59 -17.60 0.87 -1.96
C THR A 59 -16.21 0.80 -2.60
N TYR A 60 -15.29 0.10 -1.95
CA TYR A 60 -13.92 -0.08 -2.46
C TYR A 60 -13.88 -0.97 -3.69
N GLU A 61 -14.62 -2.09 -3.69
CA GLU A 61 -14.71 -2.96 -4.87
C GLU A 61 -15.32 -2.22 -6.07
N GLU A 62 -16.33 -1.38 -5.84
CA GLU A 62 -16.88 -0.51 -6.90
C GLU A 62 -15.82 0.48 -7.42
N LEU A 63 -15.11 1.17 -6.51
CA LEU A 63 -14.10 2.16 -6.87
C LEU A 63 -12.90 1.56 -7.61
N VAL A 64 -12.45 0.35 -7.25
CA VAL A 64 -11.35 -0.34 -7.93
C VAL A 64 -11.61 -0.51 -9.43
N THR A 65 -12.87 -0.64 -9.84
CA THR A 65 -13.23 -0.73 -11.26
C THR A 65 -13.10 0.60 -12.01
N GLN A 66 -13.24 1.72 -11.31
CA GLN A 66 -13.30 3.08 -11.86
C GLN A 66 -11.94 3.80 -11.86
N VAL A 67 -10.99 3.37 -11.04
CA VAL A 67 -9.67 4.02 -10.94
C VAL A 67 -8.70 3.55 -12.04
N PRO A 68 -7.73 4.40 -12.43
CA PRO A 68 -6.68 4.02 -13.37
C PRO A 68 -5.91 2.78 -12.91
N SER A 69 -5.40 1.99 -13.87
CA SER A 69 -4.71 0.72 -13.60
C SER A 69 -3.58 0.81 -12.58
N TYR A 70 -2.87 1.94 -12.54
CA TYR A 70 -1.76 2.18 -11.62
C TYR A 70 -2.20 2.51 -10.19
N GLU A 71 -3.45 2.96 -9.96
CA GLU A 71 -3.99 3.17 -8.61
C GLU A 71 -4.64 1.90 -8.06
N LYS A 72 -5.12 1.00 -8.93
CA LYS A 72 -5.84 -0.23 -8.54
C LYS A 72 -5.10 -1.04 -7.49
N GLN A 73 -3.78 -1.13 -7.60
CA GLN A 73 -2.96 -1.88 -6.65
C GLN A 73 -3.02 -1.28 -5.25
N MET A 74 -2.99 0.04 -5.13
CA MET A 74 -3.08 0.71 -3.84
C MET A 74 -4.47 0.56 -3.24
N PHE A 75 -5.53 0.73 -4.03
CA PHE A 75 -6.90 0.46 -3.57
C PHE A 75 -7.05 -0.98 -3.09
N LYS A 76 -6.55 -1.96 -3.85
CA LYS A 76 -6.58 -3.38 -3.45
C LYS A 76 -5.84 -3.64 -2.14
N VAL A 77 -4.70 -2.99 -1.93
CA VAL A 77 -3.93 -3.09 -0.68
C VAL A 77 -4.73 -2.52 0.49
N ILE A 78 -5.40 -1.39 0.31
CA ILE A 78 -6.26 -0.81 1.33
C ILE A 78 -7.49 -1.69 1.60
N SER A 79 -8.18 -2.21 0.57
CA SER A 79 -9.29 -3.16 0.74
C SER A 79 -8.87 -4.39 1.55
N VAL A 80 -7.70 -4.95 1.26
CA VAL A 80 -7.15 -6.10 2.02
C VAL A 80 -6.84 -5.72 3.47
N GLY A 81 -6.25 -4.54 3.70
CA GLY A 81 -5.99 -4.00 5.04
C GLY A 81 -7.29 -3.81 5.83
N LEU A 82 -8.29 -3.18 5.23
CA LEU A 82 -9.63 -2.98 5.79
C LEU A 82 -10.30 -4.32 6.11
N SER A 83 -10.21 -5.30 5.21
CA SER A 83 -10.76 -6.65 5.42
C SER A 83 -10.17 -7.32 6.66
N ARG A 84 -8.89 -7.09 6.95
CA ARG A 84 -8.21 -7.63 8.12
C ARG A 84 -8.76 -6.98 9.39
N ILE A 85 -8.95 -5.66 9.38
CA ILE A 85 -9.56 -4.93 10.50
C ILE A 85 -10.99 -5.41 10.72
N ALA A 86 -11.81 -5.44 9.66
CA ALA A 86 -13.19 -5.89 9.69
C ALA A 86 -13.39 -7.30 10.30
N THR A 87 -12.40 -8.19 10.11
CA THR A 87 -12.46 -9.58 10.63
C THR A 87 -11.76 -9.80 11.96
N LYS A 88 -10.82 -8.94 12.36
CA LYS A 88 -10.05 -9.09 13.61
C LYS A 88 -10.57 -8.20 14.73
N LEU A 89 -11.04 -7.01 14.39
CA LEU A 89 -11.53 -5.99 15.30
C LEU A 89 -13.01 -5.69 15.06
N GLY A 90 -13.46 -5.84 13.81
CA GLY A 90 -14.86 -5.68 13.43
C GLY A 90 -15.71 -6.95 13.64
N PRO A 91 -17.03 -6.82 13.39
CA PRO A 91 -17.99 -7.92 13.57
C PRO A 91 -18.04 -8.91 12.39
N MET A 92 -17.33 -8.63 11.29
CA MET A 92 -17.47 -9.41 10.06
C MET A 92 -16.75 -10.76 10.16
N ARG A 93 -17.41 -11.80 9.67
CA ARG A 93 -16.83 -13.12 9.47
C ARG A 93 -15.97 -13.11 8.22
N THR A 94 -14.99 -14.01 8.21
CA THR A 94 -14.09 -14.17 7.07
C THR A 94 -14.84 -14.56 5.78
N LYS A 95 -15.96 -15.31 5.89
CA LYS A 95 -16.82 -15.67 4.74
C LYS A 95 -17.49 -14.47 4.09
N GLU A 96 -18.04 -13.55 4.88
CA GLU A 96 -18.74 -12.35 4.38
C GLU A 96 -17.78 -11.45 3.59
N VAL A 97 -16.54 -11.32 4.07
CA VAL A 97 -15.48 -10.62 3.34
C VAL A 97 -15.13 -11.29 2.00
N PHE A 98 -15.11 -12.62 1.93
CA PHE A 98 -14.84 -13.33 0.67
C PHE A 98 -15.92 -13.10 -0.38
N GLU A 99 -17.17 -13.08 0.05
CA GLU A 99 -18.31 -12.85 -0.83
C GLU A 99 -18.27 -11.44 -1.44
N ILE A 100 -17.80 -10.44 -0.69
CA ILE A 100 -17.67 -9.06 -1.18
C ILE A 100 -16.47 -8.89 -2.11
N MET A 101 -15.29 -9.41 -1.73
CA MET A 101 -14.03 -9.17 -2.45
C MET A 101 -13.77 -10.14 -3.63
N ASP A 102 -14.75 -10.99 -3.96
CA ASP A 102 -14.68 -11.99 -5.04
C ASP A 102 -13.36 -12.79 -5.07
N GLY A 103 -12.95 -13.32 -3.90
CA GLY A 103 -11.66 -13.99 -3.73
C GLY A 103 -11.71 -15.24 -2.86
N THR A 104 -10.75 -16.15 -3.04
CA THR A 104 -10.69 -17.39 -2.23
C THR A 104 -10.08 -17.17 -0.84
N ALA A 105 -10.36 -18.10 0.07
CA ALA A 105 -9.85 -18.04 1.44
C ALA A 105 -8.34 -18.13 1.61
N SER A 106 -7.67 -18.81 0.68
CA SER A 106 -6.22 -18.86 0.58
C SER A 106 -5.64 -17.55 0.06
N GLU A 107 -6.28 -16.95 -0.94
CA GLU A 107 -5.81 -15.71 -1.56
C GLU A 107 -5.87 -14.54 -0.57
N LEU A 108 -6.98 -14.33 0.16
CA LEU A 108 -6.98 -13.22 1.13
C LEU A 108 -6.00 -13.44 2.29
N ARG A 109 -5.78 -14.68 2.71
CA ARG A 109 -4.76 -14.97 3.74
C ARG A 109 -3.37 -14.58 3.27
N TRP A 110 -3.03 -14.96 2.04
CA TRP A 110 -1.74 -14.59 1.45
C TRP A 110 -1.63 -13.08 1.23
N THR A 111 -2.67 -12.42 0.70
CA THR A 111 -2.64 -10.97 0.47
C THR A 111 -2.55 -10.20 1.78
N ARG A 112 -3.21 -10.64 2.87
CA ARG A 112 -3.10 -10.00 4.20
C ARG A 112 -1.69 -10.05 4.75
N VAL A 113 -0.98 -11.17 4.55
CA VAL A 113 0.43 -11.31 4.94
C VAL A 113 1.30 -10.40 4.06
N ALA A 114 1.03 -10.36 2.76
CA ALA A 114 1.75 -9.49 1.84
C ALA A 114 1.58 -8.00 2.18
N VAL A 115 0.39 -7.55 2.58
CA VAL A 115 0.16 -6.15 3.01
C VAL A 115 1.03 -5.79 4.22
N SER A 116 1.11 -6.65 5.24
CA SER A 116 2.00 -6.40 6.39
C SER A 116 3.46 -6.27 5.95
N ARG A 117 3.92 -7.14 5.05
CA ARG A 117 5.29 -7.10 4.52
C ARG A 117 5.58 -5.84 3.72
N ILE A 118 4.59 -5.33 2.99
CA ILE A 118 4.69 -4.09 2.22
C ILE A 118 4.82 -2.89 3.13
N ILE A 119 4.04 -2.84 4.21
CA ILE A 119 4.16 -1.80 5.24
C ILE A 119 5.59 -1.79 5.79
N ASP A 120 6.09 -2.94 6.23
CA ASP A 120 7.45 -3.08 6.78
C ASP A 120 8.51 -2.62 5.76
N ALA A 121 8.40 -3.05 4.49
CA ALA A 121 9.32 -2.67 3.44
C ALA A 121 9.32 -1.17 3.16
N CYS A 122 8.13 -0.56 3.02
CA CYS A 122 8.00 0.87 2.80
C CYS A 122 8.54 1.68 3.99
N ASP A 123 8.29 1.27 5.23
CA ASP A 123 8.81 1.95 6.42
C ASP A 123 10.35 1.86 6.50
N ILE A 124 10.93 0.71 6.15
CA ILE A 124 12.39 0.54 6.03
C ILE A 124 12.94 1.49 4.96
N LEU A 125 12.36 1.48 3.76
CA LEU A 125 12.83 2.31 2.65
C LEU A 125 12.64 3.81 2.92
N ALA A 126 11.57 4.20 3.62
CA ALA A 126 11.36 5.57 4.05
C ALA A 126 12.48 6.03 5.00
N THR A 127 12.85 5.17 5.95
CA THR A 127 13.86 5.47 6.96
C THR A 127 15.27 5.53 6.37
N PHE A 128 15.61 4.62 5.46
CA PHE A 128 17.01 4.40 5.05
C PHE A 128 17.37 4.91 3.66
N GLY A 129 16.44 5.47 2.87
CA GLY A 129 16.82 6.03 1.56
C GLY A 129 15.83 6.99 0.91
N LEU A 130 14.56 6.61 0.83
CA LEU A 130 13.57 7.27 -0.03
C LEU A 130 12.76 8.37 0.65
N GLY A 131 12.78 8.45 1.98
CA GLY A 131 11.87 9.31 2.73
C GLY A 131 10.41 8.94 2.43
N GLU A 132 9.52 9.93 2.52
CA GLU A 132 8.08 9.71 2.36
C GLU A 132 7.67 9.13 1.00
N ARG A 133 8.47 9.33 -0.05
CA ARG A 133 8.22 8.77 -1.39
C ARG A 133 8.18 7.23 -1.40
N ALA A 134 8.74 6.56 -0.38
CA ALA A 134 8.64 5.10 -0.24
C ALA A 134 7.19 4.59 -0.17
N TYR A 135 6.25 5.42 0.31
CA TYR A 135 4.85 5.05 0.44
C TYR A 135 4.10 5.03 -0.90
N GLU A 136 4.69 5.56 -1.97
CA GLU A 136 4.14 5.44 -3.34
C GLU A 136 4.41 4.06 -3.94
N LEU A 137 5.37 3.29 -3.41
CA LEU A 137 5.75 1.98 -3.95
C LEU A 137 4.61 0.95 -3.88
N SER A 138 3.66 1.11 -2.96
CA SER A 138 2.47 0.26 -2.90
C SER A 138 1.55 0.38 -4.13
N MET A 139 1.73 1.41 -4.96
CA MET A 139 1.02 1.54 -6.24
C MET A 139 1.59 0.59 -7.31
N ARG A 140 2.82 0.08 -7.14
CA ARG A 140 3.50 -0.75 -8.13
C ARG A 140 3.22 -2.23 -7.87
N ARG A 141 2.62 -2.90 -8.85
CA ARG A 141 2.26 -4.32 -8.76
C ARG A 141 3.49 -5.22 -8.62
N GLU A 142 4.57 -4.91 -9.31
CA GLU A 142 5.83 -5.66 -9.29
C GLU A 142 6.47 -5.64 -7.89
N TYR A 143 6.39 -4.48 -7.23
CA TYR A 143 6.83 -4.31 -5.85
C TYR A 143 5.99 -5.17 -4.89
N TYR A 144 4.66 -5.11 -5.01
CA TYR A 144 3.73 -5.92 -4.23
C TYR A 144 4.05 -7.42 -4.34
N CYS A 145 4.20 -7.94 -5.56
CA CYS A 145 4.45 -9.36 -5.80
C CYS A 145 5.76 -9.85 -5.20
N THR A 146 6.81 -9.03 -5.27
CA THR A 146 8.14 -9.36 -4.74
C THR A 146 8.14 -9.33 -3.21
N VAL A 147 7.73 -8.21 -2.61
CA VAL A 147 7.75 -8.01 -1.15
C VAL A 147 6.76 -8.92 -0.45
N GLY A 148 5.66 -9.30 -1.10
CA GLY A 148 4.65 -10.19 -0.55
C GLY A 148 5.19 -11.55 -0.08
N ARG A 149 6.40 -11.95 -0.49
CA ARG A 149 7.07 -13.21 -0.09
C ARG A 149 8.16 -13.04 0.98
N PHE A 150 8.50 -11.79 1.33
CA PHE A 150 9.62 -11.50 2.22
C PHE A 150 9.42 -12.06 3.64
N THR A 151 10.52 -12.44 4.26
CA THR A 151 10.58 -12.87 5.66
C THR A 151 11.40 -11.87 6.47
N ARG A 152 11.48 -12.06 7.79
CA ARG A 152 12.30 -11.19 8.67
C ARG A 152 13.76 -11.08 8.22
N GLU A 153 14.34 -12.18 7.72
CA GLU A 153 15.71 -12.17 7.20
C GLU A 153 15.84 -11.31 5.94
N HIS A 154 14.83 -11.29 5.06
CA HIS A 154 14.84 -10.41 3.89
C HIS A 154 14.86 -8.94 4.31
N PHE A 155 14.07 -8.57 5.31
CA PHE A 155 14.07 -7.21 5.84
C PHE A 155 15.40 -6.83 6.50
N ALA A 156 16.01 -7.75 7.26
CA ALA A 156 17.34 -7.53 7.82
C ALA A 156 18.40 -7.29 6.73
N LEU A 157 18.35 -8.09 5.66
CA LEU A 157 19.23 -7.92 4.49
C LEU A 157 18.96 -6.61 3.75
N LEU A 158 17.70 -6.23 3.56
CA LEU A 158 17.32 -4.96 2.94
C LEU A 158 17.88 -3.79 3.76
N ILE A 159 17.71 -3.79 5.08
CA ILE A 159 18.28 -2.77 5.97
C ILE A 159 19.80 -2.71 5.84
N ALA A 160 20.48 -3.86 5.87
CA ALA A 160 21.93 -3.91 5.74
C ALA A 160 22.39 -3.35 4.38
N LEU A 161 21.72 -3.73 3.30
CA LEU A 161 22.00 -3.21 1.96
C LEU A 161 21.76 -1.70 1.87
N MET A 162 20.66 -1.17 2.42
CA MET A 162 20.38 0.27 2.37
C MET A 162 21.37 1.08 3.19
N LYS A 163 21.88 0.53 4.30
CA LYS A 163 22.91 1.18 5.11
C LYS A 163 24.28 1.18 4.44
N LEU A 164 24.65 0.07 3.79
CA LEU A 164 25.98 -0.09 3.17
C LEU A 164 26.06 0.48 1.76
N HIS A 165 24.95 0.45 1.04
CA HIS A 165 24.86 0.79 -0.38
C HIS A 165 23.60 1.64 -0.67
N PRO A 166 23.45 2.82 -0.04
CA PRO A 166 22.30 3.69 -0.28
C PRO A 166 22.18 4.13 -1.74
N GLU A 167 23.30 4.17 -2.49
CA GLU A 167 23.35 4.52 -3.91
C GLU A 167 22.64 3.52 -4.84
N LYS A 168 22.31 2.32 -4.34
CA LYS A 168 21.63 1.29 -5.14
C LYS A 168 20.15 1.61 -5.41
N ILE A 169 19.59 2.59 -4.71
CA ILE A 169 18.23 3.05 -4.97
C ILE A 169 18.30 4.48 -5.48
N TYR A 170 17.69 4.71 -6.64
CA TYR A 170 17.49 6.06 -7.14
C TYR A 170 16.51 6.81 -6.23
N LYS A 171 17.01 7.87 -5.60
CA LYS A 171 16.19 8.78 -4.80
C LYS A 171 15.61 9.86 -5.72
N PRO A 172 14.27 10.02 -5.78
CA PRO A 172 13.65 11.03 -6.61
C PRO A 172 14.07 12.44 -6.16
N MET A 173 14.24 13.34 -7.13
CA MET A 173 14.67 14.72 -6.86
C MET A 173 13.56 15.51 -6.17
N GLN A 174 12.31 15.26 -6.56
CA GLN A 174 11.16 15.95 -6.01
C GLN A 174 10.70 15.29 -4.70
N SER A 175 10.67 16.07 -3.62
CA SER A 175 9.99 15.67 -2.40
C SER A 175 8.48 15.87 -2.56
N LEU A 176 7.70 14.90 -2.10
CA LEU A 176 6.24 14.96 -2.01
C LEU A 176 5.80 14.54 -0.61
N PRO A 177 4.68 15.06 -0.08
CA PRO A 177 4.16 14.75 1.25
C PRO A 177 3.47 13.37 1.29
N SER A 178 4.16 12.35 0.81
CA SER A 178 3.62 11.00 0.59
C SER A 178 3.48 10.19 1.88
N GLY A 179 3.86 10.75 3.04
CA GLY A 179 3.60 10.16 4.36
C GLY A 179 2.12 9.86 4.60
N LYS A 180 1.21 10.66 4.02
CA LYS A 180 -0.23 10.43 4.07
C LYS A 180 -0.69 9.16 3.32
N LEU A 181 0.11 8.68 2.36
CA LEU A 181 -0.17 7.47 1.58
C LEU A 181 0.26 6.19 2.29
N ARG A 182 0.92 6.28 3.46
CA ARG A 182 1.24 5.12 4.29
C ARG A 182 -0.06 4.36 4.64
N ILE A 183 -0.08 3.05 4.37
CA ILE A 183 -1.29 2.21 4.47
C ILE A 183 -2.01 2.34 5.83
N PRO A 184 -1.33 2.21 6.99
CA PRO A 184 -1.97 2.47 8.29
C PRO A 184 -2.60 3.87 8.42
N THR A 185 -1.96 4.91 7.88
CA THR A 185 -2.48 6.28 7.92
C THR A 185 -3.77 6.40 7.12
N VAL A 186 -3.80 5.81 5.92
CA VAL A 186 -5.01 5.78 5.08
C VAL A 186 -6.14 5.01 5.77
N LEU A 187 -5.85 3.86 6.37
CA LEU A 187 -6.85 3.05 7.08
C LEU A 187 -7.41 3.78 8.31
N PHE A 188 -6.55 4.43 9.10
CA PHE A 188 -6.95 5.23 10.25
C PHE A 188 -7.93 6.34 9.85
N GLU A 189 -7.58 7.11 8.81
CA GLU A 189 -8.41 8.20 8.31
C GLU A 189 -9.72 7.72 7.66
N LEU A 190 -9.67 6.58 6.97
CA LEU A 190 -10.84 5.92 6.41
C LEU A 190 -11.85 5.51 7.50
N LEU A 191 -11.34 5.06 8.65
CA LEU A 191 -12.13 4.64 9.82
C LEU A 191 -12.49 5.80 10.75
N GLY A 192 -12.25 7.05 10.33
CA GLY A 192 -12.65 8.24 11.10
C GLY A 192 -11.70 8.65 12.22
N GLY A 193 -10.50 8.06 12.28
CA GLY A 193 -9.49 8.32 13.30
C GLY A 193 -9.57 7.40 14.53
N GLU A 194 -10.18 6.22 14.37
CA GLU A 194 -10.32 5.18 15.40
C GLU A 194 -9.45 3.94 15.10
#